data_AF-A0A0I9VFL2-F1
#
_entry.id   AF-A0A0I9VFL2-F1
#
_cell.length_a   1.000
_cell.length_b   1.000
_cell.length_c   1.000
_cell.angle_alpha   90.00
_cell.angle_beta   90.00
_cell.angle_gamma   90.00
#
_symmetry.space_group_name_H-M   'P 1'
#
loop_
_entity.id
_entity.type
_entity.pdbx_description
1 polymer ?
#
loop_
_entity_poly.entity_id
_entity_poly.type
_entity_poly.pdbx_seq_one_letter_code
_entity_poly.pdbx_strand_id
1 'polypeptide(L)'
;MTTSTRERGTVLPPEDMRELLDLSKFLERHTEPAALLGPGGEQTPLPLEIYDVLVRVVAAMRKQRGVTIVPVEQLLTTQQAADLLGISRPTLVKLIDEGKLKDDKPSGSRHRRLRLSEVLDYQKRRSAERSELLTKLVTDAEEDSLYEIPAQQFQEAVRAARAERRKKG
;
A
#
# COMPACT_ATOMS: atom_id res chain seq x y z
N MET A 1 11.78 -34.25 10.82
CA MET A 1 10.49 -33.73 11.30
C MET A 1 10.71 -32.92 12.57
N THR A 2 10.66 -31.59 12.49
CA THR A 2 10.03 -30.71 13.49
C THR A 2 9.90 -29.32 12.87
N THR A 3 8.66 -28.86 12.80
CA THR A 3 8.24 -27.48 12.55
C THR A 3 8.96 -26.49 13.46
N SER A 4 9.53 -25.43 12.88
CA SER A 4 9.89 -24.21 13.62
C SER A 4 9.46 -22.97 12.84
N THR A 5 8.30 -22.46 13.22
CA THR A 5 7.81 -21.12 12.96
C THR A 5 8.84 -20.08 13.42
N ARG A 6 9.49 -19.36 12.49
CA ARG A 6 9.92 -17.94 12.60
C ARG A 6 10.93 -17.61 11.51
N GLU A 7 10.46 -16.94 10.46
CA GLU A 7 11.12 -15.73 9.95
C GLU A 7 10.12 -14.99 9.06
N ARG A 8 9.56 -13.90 9.60
CA ARG A 8 8.91 -12.85 8.80
C ARG A 8 10.03 -12.04 8.15
N GLY A 9 10.78 -12.68 7.25
CA GLY A 9 11.87 -12.04 6.52
C GLY A 9 11.32 -11.32 5.30
N THR A 10 11.58 -10.03 5.18
CA THR A 10 11.52 -9.36 3.87
C THR A 10 12.69 -9.90 3.06
N VAL A 11 12.40 -10.58 1.94
CA VAL A 11 13.43 -11.03 1.02
C VAL A 11 13.86 -9.82 0.20
N LEU A 12 15.12 -9.42 0.35
CA LEU A 12 15.69 -8.32 -0.43
C LEU A 12 16.10 -8.82 -1.82
N PRO A 13 16.11 -7.93 -2.83
CA PRO A 13 16.68 -8.26 -4.14
C PRO A 13 18.13 -8.74 -4.00
N PRO A 14 18.58 -9.69 -4.84
CA PRO A 14 19.97 -10.13 -4.86
C PRO A 14 20.90 -8.97 -5.23
N GLU A 15 22.15 -8.99 -4.73
CA GLU A 15 23.16 -8.00 -5.13
C GLU A 15 23.50 -8.12 -6.62
N ASP A 16 23.58 -9.36 -7.13
CA ASP A 16 23.69 -9.65 -8.55
C ASP A 16 22.32 -9.84 -9.18
N MET A 17 21.95 -8.91 -10.06
CA MET A 17 20.64 -8.86 -10.69
C MET A 17 20.58 -9.64 -12.01
N ARG A 18 21.68 -10.21 -12.52
CA ARG A 18 21.74 -10.81 -13.86
C ARG A 18 20.69 -11.91 -14.06
N GLU A 19 20.71 -12.92 -13.20
CA GLU A 19 19.77 -14.06 -13.27
C GLU A 19 18.32 -13.60 -13.10
N LEU A 20 18.08 -12.64 -12.20
CA LEU A 20 16.74 -12.10 -11.96
C LEU A 20 16.20 -11.32 -13.16
N LEU A 21 17.07 -10.59 -13.88
CA LEU A 21 16.69 -9.88 -15.10
C LEU A 21 16.39 -10.85 -16.25
N ASP A 22 17.15 -11.94 -16.36
CA ASP A 22 16.90 -12.97 -17.37
C ASP A 22 15.58 -13.69 -17.09
N LEU A 23 15.32 -14.06 -15.83
CA LEU A 23 14.03 -14.59 -15.40
C LEU A 23 12.88 -13.60 -15.67
N SER A 24 13.09 -12.31 -15.37
CA SER A 24 12.08 -11.28 -15.63
C SER A 24 11.74 -11.17 -17.13
N LYS A 25 12.73 -11.20 -18.01
CA LYS A 25 12.50 -11.18 -19.47
C LYS A 25 11.81 -12.46 -19.94
N PHE A 26 12.16 -13.60 -19.34
CA PHE A 26 11.51 -14.88 -19.63
C PHE A 26 10.01 -14.82 -19.30
N LEU A 27 9.66 -14.37 -18.10
CA LEU A 27 8.28 -14.24 -17.62
C LEU A 27 7.47 -13.20 -18.42
N GLU A 28 8.10 -12.13 -18.92
CA GLU A 28 7.43 -11.15 -19.78
C GLU A 28 7.07 -11.70 -21.17
N ARG A 29 7.82 -12.69 -21.66
CA ARG A 29 7.65 -13.26 -23.01
C ARG A 29 6.70 -14.45 -23.04
N HIS A 30 6.44 -15.07 -21.89
CA HIS A 30 5.63 -16.28 -21.79
C HIS A 30 4.42 -16.05 -20.88
N THR A 31 3.23 -16.24 -21.44
CA THR A 31 1.95 -16.17 -20.71
C THR A 31 1.35 -17.55 -20.46
N GLU A 32 2.07 -18.61 -20.85
CA GLU A 32 1.65 -20.00 -20.69
C GLU A 32 1.95 -20.56 -19.28
N PRO A 33 1.26 -21.64 -18.86
CA PRO A 33 1.45 -22.22 -17.53
C PRO A 33 2.89 -22.71 -17.33
N ALA A 34 3.55 -22.20 -16.28
CA ALA A 34 4.87 -22.67 -15.88
C ALA A 34 4.79 -23.99 -15.11
N ALA A 35 5.90 -24.73 -15.04
CA ALA A 35 6.06 -25.87 -14.15
C ALA A 35 7.21 -25.64 -13.18
N LEU A 36 7.08 -26.13 -11.96
CA LEU A 36 8.16 -26.20 -10.99
C LEU A 36 8.95 -27.49 -11.23
N LEU A 37 10.26 -27.35 -11.47
CA LEU A 37 11.20 -28.45 -11.56
C LEU A 37 11.73 -28.77 -10.15
N GLY A 38 11.50 -29.99 -9.70
CA GLY A 38 12.03 -30.51 -8.45
C GLY A 38 13.46 -31.04 -8.57
N PRO A 39 14.16 -31.26 -7.45
CA PRO A 39 15.57 -31.64 -7.44
C PRO A 39 15.89 -32.98 -8.13
N GLY A 40 14.90 -33.89 -8.23
CA GLY A 40 15.05 -35.17 -8.91
C GLY A 40 14.69 -35.13 -10.40
N GLY A 41 14.39 -33.94 -10.95
CA GLY A 41 13.94 -33.76 -12.33
C GLY A 41 12.42 -33.94 -12.52
N GLU A 42 11.67 -34.22 -11.44
CA GLU A 42 10.22 -34.21 -11.46
C GLU A 42 9.67 -32.82 -11.77
N GLN A 43 8.57 -32.75 -12.52
CA GLN A 43 7.91 -31.51 -12.85
C GLN A 43 6.48 -31.51 -12.33
N THR A 44 6.07 -30.39 -11.76
CA THR A 44 4.67 -30.16 -11.36
C THR A 44 4.18 -28.84 -11.94
N PRO A 45 3.01 -28.79 -12.60
CA PRO A 45 2.44 -27.53 -13.07
C PRO A 45 2.23 -26.55 -11.92
N LEU A 46 2.61 -25.29 -12.12
CA LEU A 46 2.30 -24.21 -11.19
C LEU A 46 0.84 -23.80 -11.36
N PRO A 47 0.04 -23.79 -10.28
CA PRO A 47 -1.27 -23.14 -10.31
C PRO A 47 -1.13 -21.68 -10.74
N LEU A 48 -2.11 -21.18 -11.49
CA LEU A 48 -2.07 -19.84 -12.07
C LEU A 48 -1.89 -18.76 -10.99
N GLU A 49 -2.53 -18.95 -9.83
CA GLU A 49 -2.46 -18.02 -8.70
C GLU A 49 -1.03 -17.91 -8.16
N ILE A 50 -0.27 -19.01 -8.14
CA ILE A 50 1.13 -19.02 -7.69
C ILE A 50 2.02 -18.41 -8.76
N TYR A 51 1.75 -18.70 -10.03
CA TYR A 51 2.47 -18.08 -11.15
C TYR A 51 2.35 -16.55 -11.11
N ASP A 52 1.14 -16.03 -10.96
CA ASP A 52 0.89 -14.59 -10.86
C ASP A 52 1.63 -13.93 -9.69
N VAL A 53 1.72 -14.62 -8.55
CA VAL A 53 2.52 -14.16 -7.41
C VAL A 53 3.99 -14.05 -7.81
N LEU A 54 4.58 -15.08 -8.43
CA LEU A 54 5.98 -15.08 -8.86
C LEU A 54 6.28 -13.94 -9.83
N VAL A 55 5.40 -13.70 -10.82
CA VAL A 55 5.52 -12.56 -11.76
C VAL A 55 5.60 -11.23 -11.01
N ARG A 56 4.73 -11.03 -10.01
CA ARG A 56 4.72 -9.81 -9.18
C ARG A 56 5.97 -9.70 -8.31
N VAL A 57 6.45 -10.79 -7.73
CA VAL A 57 7.68 -10.83 -6.93
C VAL A 57 8.89 -10.41 -7.79
N VAL A 58 9.07 -11.04 -8.95
CA VAL A 58 10.18 -10.72 -9.86
C VAL A 58 10.10 -9.28 -10.34
N ALA A 59 8.90 -8.79 -10.68
CA ALA A 59 8.70 -7.39 -11.07
C ALA A 59 9.03 -6.38 -9.96
N ALA A 60 8.74 -6.72 -8.70
CA ALA A 60 9.10 -5.89 -7.54
C ALA A 60 10.61 -5.91 -7.30
N MET A 61 11.23 -7.09 -7.30
CA MET A 61 12.67 -7.23 -7.07
C MET A 61 13.50 -6.57 -8.18
N ARG A 62 13.06 -6.63 -9.45
CA ARG A 62 13.67 -5.88 -10.56
C ARG A 62 13.74 -4.37 -10.30
N LYS A 63 12.80 -3.83 -9.54
CA LYS A 63 12.76 -2.41 -9.12
C LYS A 63 13.53 -2.16 -7.81
N GLN A 64 14.40 -3.09 -7.41
CA GLN A 64 15.15 -3.08 -6.17
C GLN A 64 14.26 -2.97 -4.92
N ARG A 65 13.07 -3.57 -4.96
CA ARG A 65 12.14 -3.59 -3.83
C ARG A 65 12.14 -4.97 -3.18
N GLY A 66 12.31 -5.00 -1.86
CA GLY A 66 12.13 -6.22 -1.08
C GLY A 66 10.67 -6.67 -1.09
N VAL A 67 10.47 -7.98 -0.92
CA VAL A 67 9.15 -8.61 -0.94
C VAL A 67 8.92 -9.34 0.37
N THR A 68 7.73 -9.18 0.93
CA THR A 68 7.27 -9.88 2.12
C THR A 68 5.97 -10.60 1.79
N ILE A 69 5.91 -11.91 2.01
CA ILE A 69 4.68 -12.71 1.87
C ILE A 69 4.10 -12.90 3.27
N VAL A 70 2.85 -12.49 3.46
CA VAL A 70 2.13 -12.57 4.74
C VAL A 70 0.74 -13.15 4.51
N PRO A 71 0.24 -14.03 5.40
CA PRO A 71 -1.14 -14.49 5.35
C PRO A 71 -2.12 -13.31 5.50
N VAL A 72 -3.24 -13.36 4.79
CA VAL A 72 -4.24 -12.28 4.80
C VAL A 72 -4.96 -12.20 6.15
N GLU A 73 -5.18 -13.33 6.81
CA GLU A 73 -5.78 -13.45 8.14
C GLU A 73 -4.83 -13.04 9.26
N GLN A 74 -3.62 -12.58 8.92
CA GLN A 74 -2.66 -12.14 9.91
C GLN A 74 -3.23 -10.99 10.73
N LEU A 75 -3.27 -11.21 12.05
CA LEU A 75 -3.58 -10.19 13.03
C LEU A 75 -2.35 -9.33 13.30
N LEU A 76 -2.50 -8.03 13.06
CA LEU A 76 -1.53 -6.99 13.32
C LEU A 76 -1.76 -6.37 14.69
N THR A 77 -0.67 -5.95 15.34
CA THR A 77 -0.78 -5.03 16.47
C THR A 77 -1.19 -3.64 15.97
N THR A 78 -1.73 -2.79 16.85
CA THR A 78 -1.99 -1.39 16.51
C THR A 78 -0.73 -0.64 16.07
N GLN A 79 0.46 -1.05 16.53
CA GLN A 79 1.69 -0.44 16.06
C GLN A 79 2.00 -0.86 14.63
N GLN A 80 1.97 -2.16 14.34
CA GLN A 80 2.22 -2.70 13.00
C GLN A 80 1.24 -2.14 11.95
N ALA A 81 -0.03 -2.00 12.31
CA ALA A 81 -1.03 -1.39 11.42
C ALA A 81 -0.77 0.12 11.20
N ALA A 82 -0.34 0.84 12.24
CA ALA A 82 0.00 2.27 12.12
C ALA A 82 1.24 2.46 11.24
N ASP A 83 2.26 1.63 11.42
CA ASP A 83 3.48 1.63 10.61
C ASP A 83 3.15 1.34 9.14
N LEU A 84 2.29 0.36 8.87
CA LEU A 84 1.85 0.01 7.50
C LEU A 84 1.08 1.15 6.82
N LEU A 85 0.25 1.87 7.57
CA LEU A 85 -0.51 3.01 7.06
C LEU A 85 0.32 4.32 7.00
N GLY A 86 1.53 4.33 7.55
CA GLY A 86 2.37 5.52 7.63
C GLY A 86 1.77 6.62 8.52
N ILE A 87 1.07 6.25 9.60
CA ILE A 87 0.44 7.17 10.55
C ILE A 87 0.89 6.91 11.99
N SER A 88 0.63 7.85 12.88
CA SER A 88 0.89 7.64 14.31
C SER A 88 -0.07 6.61 14.91
N ARG A 89 0.40 5.82 15.88
CA ARG A 89 -0.45 4.88 16.63
C ARG A 89 -1.66 5.57 17.29
N PRO A 90 -1.54 6.77 17.92
CA PRO A 90 -2.71 7.50 18.42
C PRO A 90 -3.74 7.81 17.33
N THR A 91 -3.30 8.17 16.11
CA THR A 91 -4.20 8.39 14.96
C THR A 91 -4.93 7.11 14.59
N LEU A 92 -4.23 5.97 14.52
CA LEU A 92 -4.86 4.68 14.25
C LEU A 92 -5.92 4.34 15.30
N VAL A 93 -5.62 4.55 16.58
CA VAL A 93 -6.58 4.28 17.66
C VAL A 93 -7.85 5.13 17.51
N LYS A 94 -7.72 6.42 17.18
CA LYS A 94 -8.89 7.27 16.89
C LYS A 94 -9.73 6.71 15.75
N LEU A 95 -9.12 6.25 14.67
CA LEU A 95 -9.85 5.64 13.54
C LEU A 95 -10.61 4.38 13.94
N ILE A 96 -10.06 3.59 14.86
CA ILE A 96 -10.73 2.40 15.41
C ILE A 96 -11.91 2.82 16.30
N ASP A 97 -11.70 3.78 17.20
CA ASP A 97 -12.74 4.26 18.11
C ASP A 97 -13.88 4.98 17.37
N GLU A 98 -13.58 5.62 16.23
CA GLU A 98 -14.55 6.22 15.29
C GLU A 98 -15.24 5.16 14.39
N GLY A 99 -14.88 3.88 14.48
CA GLY A 99 -15.45 2.81 13.67
C GLY A 99 -15.01 2.78 12.20
N LYS A 100 -14.01 3.59 11.82
CA LYS A 100 -13.47 3.63 10.44
C LYS A 100 -12.58 2.43 10.11
N LEU A 101 -12.01 1.82 11.13
CA LEU A 101 -11.23 0.57 11.09
C LEU A 101 -11.82 -0.42 12.09
N LYS A 102 -12.09 -1.65 11.65
CA LYS A 102 -12.53 -2.71 12.56
C LYS A 102 -11.33 -3.32 13.26
N ASP A 103 -11.44 -3.49 14.57
CA ASP A 103 -10.51 -4.27 15.36
C ASP A 103 -11.13 -5.60 15.78
N ASP A 104 -10.30 -6.64 15.74
CA ASP A 104 -10.59 -7.89 16.39
C ASP A 104 -10.08 -7.79 17.83
N LYS A 105 -10.94 -8.10 18.79
CA LYS A 105 -10.55 -8.42 20.17
C LYS A 105 -10.64 -9.93 20.33
N PRO A 106 -9.55 -10.69 20.12
CA PRO A 106 -9.55 -12.12 20.37
C PRO A 106 -10.06 -12.39 21.79
N SER A 107 -10.94 -13.39 21.95
CA SER A 107 -11.48 -13.75 23.27
C SER A 107 -10.34 -13.97 24.27
N GLY A 108 -10.35 -13.20 25.38
CA GLY A 108 -9.31 -13.23 26.41
C GLY A 108 -8.11 -12.28 26.19
N SER A 109 -8.04 -11.52 25.10
CA SER A 109 -6.95 -10.55 24.88
C SER A 109 -7.31 -9.13 25.34
N ARG A 110 -6.44 -8.50 26.13
CA ARG A 110 -6.56 -7.07 26.52
C ARG A 110 -6.18 -6.11 25.40
N HIS A 111 -5.53 -6.58 24.35
CA HIS A 111 -4.97 -5.73 23.29
C HIS A 111 -5.74 -5.90 21.99
N ARG A 112 -6.15 -4.75 21.40
CA ARG A 112 -6.75 -4.69 20.07
C ARG A 112 -5.81 -5.26 19.01
N ARG A 113 -6.36 -6.02 18.06
CA ARG A 113 -5.68 -6.52 16.87
C ARG A 113 -6.45 -6.10 15.63
N LEU A 114 -5.77 -5.96 14.50
CA LEU A 114 -6.41 -5.66 13.22
C LEU A 114 -6.05 -6.73 12.21
N ARG A 115 -7.02 -7.22 11.44
CA ARG A 115 -6.69 -8.08 10.29
C ARG A 115 -5.95 -7.26 9.26
N LEU A 116 -4.90 -7.84 8.66
CA LEU A 116 -4.15 -7.18 7.59
C LEU A 116 -5.07 -6.78 6.44
N SER A 117 -6.02 -7.64 6.04
CA SER A 117 -7.03 -7.31 5.02
C SER A 117 -7.73 -5.99 5.31
N GLU A 118 -8.22 -5.81 6.53
CA GLU A 118 -8.98 -4.62 6.90
C GLU A 118 -8.12 -3.34 6.90
N VAL A 119 -6.84 -3.46 7.25
CA VAL A 119 -5.88 -2.36 7.15
C VAL A 119 -5.60 -1.99 5.68
N LEU A 120 -5.44 -2.98 4.81
CA LEU A 120 -5.20 -2.76 3.38
C LEU A 120 -6.44 -2.20 2.66
N ASP A 121 -7.63 -2.66 3.02
CA ASP A 121 -8.89 -2.15 2.47
C ASP A 121 -9.12 -0.70 2.86
N TYR A 122 -8.84 -0.35 4.13
CA TYR A 122 -8.84 1.05 4.57
C TYR A 122 -7.83 1.91 3.78
N GLN A 123 -6.59 1.42 3.59
CA GLN A 123 -5.57 2.13 2.82
C GLN A 123 -6.03 2.40 1.38
N LYS A 124 -6.68 1.42 0.75
CA LYS A 124 -7.23 1.54 -0.60
C LYS A 124 -8.36 2.59 -0.66
N ARG A 125 -9.35 2.52 0.25
CA ARG A 125 -10.44 3.51 0.33
C ARG A 125 -9.91 4.93 0.51
N ARG A 126 -9.01 5.13 1.47
CA ARG A 126 -8.39 6.45 1.75
C ARG A 126 -7.62 6.98 0.54
N SER A 127 -6.93 6.10 -0.19
CA SER A 127 -6.19 6.51 -1.38
C SER A 127 -7.12 6.96 -2.50
N ALA A 128 -8.24 6.27 -2.72
CA ALA A 128 -9.28 6.66 -3.67
C ALA A 128 -9.92 8.00 -3.28
N GLU A 129 -10.37 8.16 -2.03
CA GLU A 129 -10.94 9.42 -1.52
C GLU A 129 -9.98 10.60 -1.70
N ARG A 130 -8.68 10.40 -1.41
CA ARG A 130 -7.67 11.44 -1.62
C ARG A 130 -7.53 11.83 -3.09
N SER A 131 -7.52 10.85 -4.00
CA SER A 131 -7.45 11.11 -5.45
C SER A 131 -8.70 11.84 -5.94
N GLU A 132 -9.89 11.49 -5.46
CA GLU A 132 -11.14 12.17 -5.79
C GLU A 132 -11.13 13.63 -5.31
N LEU A 133 -10.70 13.88 -4.07
CA LEU A 133 -10.60 15.25 -3.54
C LEU A 133 -9.60 16.11 -4.31
N LEU A 134 -8.44 15.56 -4.67
CA LEU A 134 -7.47 16.27 -5.49
C LEU A 134 -8.03 16.58 -6.88
N THR A 135 -8.77 15.64 -7.47
CA THR A 135 -9.42 15.84 -8.77
C THR A 135 -10.46 16.97 -8.68
N LYS A 136 -11.31 16.95 -7.64
CA LYS A 136 -12.28 18.03 -7.39
C LYS A 136 -11.60 19.39 -7.23
N LEU A 137 -10.53 19.49 -6.45
CA LEU A 137 -9.80 20.75 -6.29
C LEU A 137 -9.23 21.29 -7.62
N VAL A 138 -8.81 20.40 -8.53
CA VAL A 138 -8.35 20.81 -9.86
C VAL A 138 -9.53 21.27 -10.71
N THR A 139 -10.62 20.51 -10.75
CA THR A 139 -11.83 20.87 -11.50
C THR A 139 -12.43 22.19 -11.01
N ASP A 140 -12.57 22.38 -9.70
CA ASP A 140 -13.07 23.63 -9.11
C ASP A 140 -12.17 24.81 -9.52
N ALA A 141 -10.85 24.62 -9.56
CA ALA A 141 -9.91 25.65 -9.97
C ALA A 141 -9.93 25.96 -11.48
N GLU A 142 -10.24 24.96 -12.32
CA GLU A 142 -10.48 25.16 -13.76
C GLU A 142 -11.80 25.89 -14.01
N GLU A 143 -12.88 25.50 -13.33
CA GLU A 143 -14.18 26.17 -13.41
C GLU A 143 -14.10 27.65 -12.97
N ASP A 144 -13.36 27.92 -11.89
CA ASP A 144 -13.11 29.28 -11.42
C ASP A 144 -12.06 30.04 -12.27
N SER A 145 -11.56 29.44 -13.37
CA SER A 145 -10.54 30.00 -14.26
C SER A 145 -9.27 30.47 -13.51
N LEU A 146 -9.00 29.90 -12.34
CA LEU A 146 -7.91 30.31 -11.44
C LEU A 146 -6.52 30.02 -12.05
N TYR A 147 -6.46 29.12 -13.04
CA TYR A 147 -5.24 28.82 -13.80
C TYR A 147 -4.89 29.90 -14.84
N GLU A 148 -5.86 30.73 -15.24
CA GLU A 148 -5.66 31.83 -16.19
C GLU A 148 -5.26 33.14 -15.49
N ILE A 149 -5.42 33.20 -14.17
CA ILE A 149 -5.11 34.39 -13.36
C ILE A 149 -3.62 34.40 -12.96
N PRO A 150 -2.87 35.47 -13.26
CA PRO A 150 -1.49 35.60 -12.79
C PRO A 150 -1.38 35.46 -11.28
N ALA A 151 -0.41 34.67 -10.80
CA ALA A 151 -0.23 34.37 -9.37
C ALA A 151 -0.16 35.62 -8.46
N GLN A 152 0.31 36.75 -8.98
CA GLN A 152 0.35 38.03 -8.26
C GLN A 152 -1.06 38.56 -7.93
N GLN A 153 -1.99 38.53 -8.89
CA GLN A 153 -3.38 38.97 -8.67
C GLN A 153 -4.11 38.09 -7.65
N PHE A 154 -3.90 36.78 -7.70
CA PHE A 154 -4.46 35.87 -6.70
C PHE A 154 -3.93 36.17 -5.29
N GLN A 155 -2.62 36.39 -5.15
CA GLN A 155 -2.01 36.70 -3.85
C GLN A 155 -2.50 38.05 -3.28
N GLU A 156 -2.72 39.06 -4.13
CA GLU A 156 -3.28 40.35 -3.73
C GLU A 156 -4.72 40.20 -3.25
N ALA A 157 -5.56 39.44 -3.97
CA ALA A 157 -6.94 39.15 -3.57
C ALA A 157 -7.02 38.43 -2.22
N VAL A 158 -6.17 37.42 -1.99
CA VAL A 158 -6.12 36.69 -0.71
C VAL A 158 -5.65 37.61 0.44
N ARG A 159 -4.69 38.50 0.20
CA ARG A 159 -4.24 39.49 1.19
C ARG A 159 -5.34 40.49 1.54
N ALA A 160 -6.06 41.00 0.54
CA ALA A 160 -7.18 41.92 0.74
C ALA A 160 -8.31 41.27 1.55
N ALA A 161 -8.71 40.03 1.21
CA ALA A 161 -9.76 39.29 1.92
C ALA A 161 -9.38 39.01 3.40
N ARG A 162 -8.11 38.72 3.67
CA ARG A 162 -7.60 38.54 5.04
C ARG A 162 -7.59 39.85 5.84
N ALA A 163 -7.28 40.98 5.20
CA ALA A 163 -7.29 42.29 5.84
C ALA A 163 -8.72 42.74 6.19
N GLU A 164 -9.71 42.46 5.33
CA GLU A 164 -11.12 42.77 5.62
C GLU A 164 -11.69 41.95 6.78
N ARG A 165 -11.38 40.65 6.84
CA ARG A 165 -11.78 39.80 7.98
C ARG A 165 -11.21 40.28 9.31
N ARG A 166 -10.04 40.91 9.29
CA ARG A 166 -9.36 41.44 10.48
C ARG A 166 -9.88 42.82 10.92
N LYS A 167 -10.62 43.54 10.07
CA LYS A 167 -11.29 44.81 10.41
C LYS A 167 -12.72 44.61 10.91
N LYS A 168 -13.33 43.45 10.66
CA LYS A 168 -14.71 43.12 11.03
C LYS A 168 -14.84 42.26 12.31
N GLY A 169 -13.74 41.87 12.92
CA GLY A 169 -13.69 41.21 14.23
C GLY A 169 -12.93 42.07 15.22
#